data_AF-B7PT39-F1
#
_entry.id   AF-B7PT39-F1
#
_cell.length_a   1.000
_cell.length_b   1.000
_cell.length_c   1.000
_cell.angle_alpha   90.00
_cell.angle_beta   90.00
_cell.angle_gamma   90.00
#
_symmetry.space_group_name_H-M   'P 1'
#
loop_
_entity.id
_entity.type
_entity.pdbx_description
1 polymer ?
#
loop_
_entity_poly.entity_id
_entity_poly.type
_entity_poly.pdbx_seq_one_letter_code
_entity_poly.pdbx_strand_id
1 'polypeptide(L)'
;MASPLTGGAVERILNGETVDKPVLQVLNFKPIAGNTTDRYRLLLSDGVKCHTYAMLGTQLNSKIIDKEIERFAVVQLDKYMCNTISPEKKILIILELTVIANGADVGSKLGNPVMPSSTGAAAPSDGDGASNRTPASSEFAASVKPPGGAQFPTRNTQ
;
A
#
# COMPACT_ATOMS: atom_id res chain seq x y z
N MET A 1 15.75 15.27 -9.32
CA MET A 1 14.82 15.83 -8.32
C MET A 1 14.90 14.92 -7.11
N ALA A 2 15.46 15.39 -5.99
CA ALA A 2 15.63 14.57 -4.80
C ALA A 2 14.23 14.26 -4.24
N SER A 3 13.91 12.98 -4.11
CA SER A 3 12.69 12.54 -3.44
C SER A 3 12.70 13.08 -2.00
N PRO A 4 11.63 13.75 -1.53
CA PRO A 4 11.56 14.24 -0.15
C PRO A 4 11.47 13.11 0.89
N LEU A 5 11.54 11.85 0.44
CA LEU A 5 11.44 10.65 1.25
C LEU A 5 12.84 10.08 1.56
N THR A 6 12.98 9.51 2.75
CA THR A 6 14.21 8.85 3.19
C THR A 6 14.28 7.43 2.62
N GLY A 7 14.73 7.30 1.37
CA GLY A 7 14.85 6.01 0.68
C GLY A 7 15.65 4.97 1.47
N GLY A 8 15.09 3.76 1.60
CA GLY A 8 15.69 2.67 2.37
C GLY A 8 15.42 2.71 3.87
N ALA A 9 14.78 3.76 4.41
CA ALA A 9 14.51 3.86 5.84
C ALA A 9 13.68 2.68 6.38
N VAL A 10 12.65 2.26 5.64
CA VAL A 10 11.83 1.10 6.02
C VAL A 10 12.70 -0.15 6.14
N GLU A 11 13.60 -0.41 5.19
CA GLU A 11 14.47 -1.59 5.25
C GLU A 11 15.41 -1.53 6.46
N ARG A 12 16.02 -0.37 6.74
CA ARG A 12 16.91 -0.21 7.91
C ARG A 12 16.15 -0.43 9.22
N ILE A 13 14.97 0.18 9.36
CA ILE A 13 14.10 0.00 10.54
C ILE A 13 13.70 -1.47 10.70
N LEU A 14 13.35 -2.14 9.59
CA LEU A 14 13.04 -3.56 9.62
C LEU A 14 14.27 -4.40 9.98
N ASN A 15 15.49 -4.01 9.61
CA ASN A 15 16.72 -4.68 10.04
C ASN A 15 17.06 -4.42 11.52
N GLY A 16 16.29 -3.60 12.23
CA GLY A 16 16.54 -3.23 13.62
C GLY A 16 17.46 -2.02 13.77
N GLU A 17 17.73 -1.29 12.68
CA GLU A 17 18.46 -0.03 12.73
C GLU A 17 17.53 1.14 13.01
N THR A 18 17.96 2.04 13.90
CA THR A 18 17.25 3.29 14.16
C THR A 18 17.69 4.36 13.17
N VAL A 19 16.75 4.80 12.33
CA VAL A 19 16.91 5.96 11.47
C VAL A 19 16.41 7.20 12.21
N ASP A 20 17.22 8.26 12.26
CA ASP A 20 16.78 9.53 12.85
C ASP A 20 15.82 10.24 11.88
N LYS A 21 14.63 10.59 12.39
CA LYS A 21 13.61 11.38 11.68
C LYS A 21 13.36 10.96 10.22
N PRO A 22 13.06 9.67 9.94
CA PRO A 22 12.82 9.23 8.58
C PRO A 22 11.54 9.86 8.03
N VAL A 23 11.64 10.39 6.81
CA VAL A 23 10.51 10.95 6.08
C VAL A 23 9.90 9.87 5.19
N LEU A 24 8.64 9.56 5.44
CA LEU A 24 7.88 8.50 4.78
C LEU A 24 6.56 9.05 4.24
N GLN A 25 6.02 8.38 3.23
CA GLN A 25 4.70 8.71 2.69
C GLN A 25 3.66 7.71 3.15
N VAL A 26 2.51 8.21 3.59
CA VAL A 26 1.31 7.42 3.91
C VAL A 26 0.58 7.11 2.61
N LEU A 27 0.68 5.87 2.10
CA LEU A 27 -0.05 5.48 0.88
C LEU A 27 -1.52 5.21 1.15
N ASN A 28 -1.83 4.66 2.32
CA ASN A 28 -3.18 4.33 2.74
C ASN A 28 -3.23 4.12 4.25
N PHE A 29 -4.41 4.20 4.86
CA PHE A 29 -4.64 3.78 6.24
C PHE A 29 -6.01 3.12 6.36
N LYS A 30 -6.18 2.25 7.35
CA LYS A 30 -7.44 1.59 7.66
C LYS A 30 -7.65 1.53 9.18
N PRO A 31 -8.85 1.89 9.68
CA PRO A 31 -9.20 1.63 11.06
C PRO A 31 -9.25 0.12 11.29
N ILE A 32 -8.78 -0.29 12.46
CA ILE A 32 -8.84 -1.66 12.96
C ILE A 32 -9.55 -1.62 14.32
N ALA A 33 -10.40 -2.62 14.58
CA ALA A 33 -11.14 -2.71 15.83
C ALA A 33 -10.17 -2.81 17.01
N GLY A 34 -10.24 -1.84 17.92
CA GLY A 34 -9.59 -1.89 19.22
C GLY A 34 -10.65 -2.04 20.32
N ASN A 35 -10.35 -2.81 21.37
CA ASN A 35 -11.31 -3.07 22.45
C ASN A 35 -11.78 -1.81 23.20
N THR A 36 -10.92 -0.78 23.29
CA THR A 36 -11.16 0.43 24.09
C THR A 36 -10.87 1.73 23.34
N THR A 37 -10.10 1.68 22.25
CA THR A 37 -9.74 2.85 21.45
C THR A 37 -9.47 2.40 20.03
N ASP A 38 -9.99 3.17 19.06
CA ASP A 38 -9.73 2.94 17.65
C ASP A 38 -8.24 2.93 17.36
N ARG A 39 -7.80 1.92 16.63
CA ARG A 39 -6.41 1.81 16.17
C ARG A 39 -6.39 1.97 14.67
N TYR A 40 -5.37 2.62 14.13
CA TYR A 40 -5.22 2.80 12.69
C TYR A 40 -4.00 2.04 12.21
N ARG A 41 -4.22 1.17 11.22
CA ARG A 41 -3.13 0.53 10.48
C ARG A 41 -2.79 1.42 9.29
N LEU A 42 -1.50 1.76 9.13
CA LEU A 42 -1.01 2.53 8.00
C LEU A 42 -0.23 1.65 7.03
N LEU A 43 -0.31 2.03 5.76
CA LEU A 43 0.58 1.59 4.69
C LEU A 43 1.55 2.74 4.40
N LEU A 44 2.81 2.55 4.79
CA LEU A 44 3.86 3.56 4.62
C LEU A 44 4.78 3.19 3.46
N SER A 45 5.42 4.20 2.86
CA SER A 45 6.39 4.04 1.79
C SER A 45 7.56 5.00 1.97
N ASP A 46 8.79 4.50 1.91
CA ASP A 46 10.00 5.32 1.89
C ASP A 46 10.40 5.78 0.47
N GLY A 47 9.62 5.37 -0.54
CA GLY A 47 9.92 5.63 -1.96
C GLY A 47 10.66 4.48 -2.63
N VAL A 48 11.30 3.59 -1.86
CA VAL A 48 11.97 2.37 -2.34
C VAL A 48 11.23 1.11 -1.91
N LYS A 49 10.73 1.03 -0.67
CA LYS A 49 9.85 -0.05 -0.20
C LYS A 49 8.57 0.49 0.42
N CYS A 50 7.57 -0.37 0.55
CA CYS A 50 6.41 -0.08 1.37
C CYS A 50 6.19 -1.11 2.48
N HIS A 51 5.55 -0.67 3.55
CA HIS A 51 5.34 -1.42 4.77
C HIS A 51 3.89 -1.31 5.25
N THR A 52 3.21 -2.45 5.33
CA THR A 52 1.77 -2.58 5.64
C THR A 52 1.49 -2.81 7.13
N TYR A 53 2.51 -3.11 7.92
CA TYR A 53 2.41 -3.45 9.34
C TYR A 53 2.74 -2.27 10.25
N ALA A 54 2.41 -1.04 9.83
CA ALA A 54 2.53 0.13 10.68
C ALA A 54 1.23 0.37 11.48
N MET A 55 1.36 0.68 12.77
CA MET A 55 0.29 1.04 13.68
C MET A 55 0.50 2.48 14.17
N LEU A 56 -0.54 3.29 14.02
CA LEU A 56 -0.58 4.62 14.62
C LEU A 56 -0.80 4.49 16.12
N GLY A 57 -0.04 5.23 16.91
CA GLY A 57 -0.30 5.43 18.32
C GLY A 57 -1.64 6.13 18.53
N THR A 58 -2.39 5.72 19.55
CA THR A 58 -3.72 6.27 19.85
C THR A 58 -3.70 7.76 20.17
N GLN A 59 -2.55 8.27 20.64
CA GLN A 59 -2.32 9.69 20.88
C GLN A 59 -2.36 10.54 19.58
N LEU A 60 -2.06 9.93 18.43
CA LEU A 60 -2.09 10.59 17.13
C LEU A 60 -3.44 10.39 16.41
N ASN A 61 -4.41 9.70 17.01
CA ASN A 61 -5.72 9.50 16.40
C ASN A 61 -6.41 10.84 16.07
N SER A 62 -6.24 11.86 16.91
CA SER A 62 -6.76 13.20 16.65
C SER A 62 -6.26 13.78 15.32
N LYS A 63 -5.02 13.48 14.91
CA LYS A 63 -4.45 13.92 13.62
C LYS A 63 -5.12 13.28 12.40
N ILE A 64 -5.60 12.04 12.54
CA ILE A 64 -6.39 11.36 11.50
C ILE A 64 -7.79 11.99 11.44
N ILE A 65 -8.40 12.25 12.60
CA ILE A 65 -9.75 12.82 12.71
C ILE A 65 -9.78 14.24 12.14
N ASP A 66 -8.75 15.04 12.44
CA ASP A 66 -8.57 16.41 11.93
C ASP A 66 -8.17 16.47 10.45
N LYS A 67 -8.00 15.31 9.80
CA LYS A 67 -7.54 15.18 8.40
C LYS A 67 -6.16 15.79 8.16
N GLU A 68 -5.31 15.85 9.18
CA GLU A 68 -3.90 16.19 9.00
C GLU A 68 -3.16 15.04 8.32
N ILE A 69 -3.45 13.80 8.74
CA ILE A 69 -2.89 12.58 8.17
C ILE A 69 -3.90 11.98 7.19
N GLU A 70 -3.67 12.21 5.91
CA GLU A 70 -4.50 11.70 4.82
C GLU A 70 -3.74 10.75 3.89
N ARG A 71 -4.46 10.20 2.92
CA ARG A 71 -3.86 9.39 1.86
C ARG A 71 -2.89 10.25 1.05
N PHE A 72 -1.71 9.70 0.77
CA PHE A 72 -0.57 10.37 0.11
C PHE A 72 0.14 11.43 0.95
N ALA A 73 -0.22 11.62 2.24
CA ALA A 73 0.48 12.57 3.09
C ALA A 73 1.94 12.17 3.32
N VAL A 74 2.83 13.15 3.40
CA VAL A 74 4.25 12.95 3.72
C VAL A 74 4.45 13.32 5.19
N VAL A 75 5.01 12.37 5.93
CA VAL A 75 5.18 12.45 7.38
C VAL A 75 6.61 12.11 7.77
N GLN A 76 7.15 12.85 8.73
CA GLN A 76 8.42 12.57 9.38
C GLN A 76 8.13 11.83 10.69
N LEU A 77 8.80 10.71 10.94
CA LEU A 77 8.67 10.00 12.21
C LEU A 77 9.65 10.55 13.25
N ASP A 78 9.16 11.36 14.18
CA ASP A 78 9.99 11.87 15.28
C ASP A 78 10.23 10.81 16.36
N LYS A 79 9.22 9.97 16.63
CA LYS A 79 9.33 8.89 17.61
C LYS A 79 8.57 7.66 17.18
N TYR A 80 9.28 6.56 17.04
CA TYR A 80 8.72 5.28 16.63
C TYR A 80 9.42 4.12 17.33
N MET A 81 8.80 2.95 17.31
CA MET A 81 9.36 1.70 17.79
C MET A 81 9.08 0.60 16.77
N CYS A 82 10.08 -0.23 16.46
CA CYS A 82 9.89 -1.44 15.67
C CYS A 82 9.80 -2.65 16.60
N ASN A 83 8.65 -3.33 16.59
CA ASN A 83 8.46 -4.57 17.33
C ASN A 83 8.51 -5.77 16.38
N THR A 84 9.45 -6.68 16.60
CA THR A 84 9.57 -7.90 15.79
C THR A 84 8.74 -9.01 16.43
N ILE A 85 7.59 -9.34 15.83
CA ILE A 85 6.75 -10.48 16.29
C ILE A 85 7.33 -11.80 15.78
N SER A 86 7.84 -11.80 14.54
CA SER A 86 8.46 -12.95 13.89
C SER A 86 9.51 -12.43 12.91
N PRO A 87 10.51 -13.24 12.51
CA PRO A 87 11.52 -12.81 11.54
C PRO A 87 10.89 -12.24 10.24
N GLU A 88 9.73 -12.77 9.86
CA GLU A 88 8.97 -12.35 8.67
C GLU A 88 7.91 -11.26 8.97
N LYS A 89 7.58 -11.01 10.24
CA LYS A 89 6.55 -10.03 10.65
C LYS A 89 7.07 -9.06 11.71
N LYS A 90 7.29 -7.84 11.26
CA LYS A 90 7.73 -6.70 12.07
C LYS A 90 6.65 -5.64 12.04
N ILE A 91 6.28 -5.13 13.20
CA ILE A 91 5.27 -4.09 13.38
C ILE A 91 5.97 -2.78 13.70
N LEU A 92 5.71 -1.74 12.91
CA LEU A 92 6.18 -0.39 13.20
C LEU A 92 5.11 0.35 14.01
N ILE A 93 5.43 0.78 15.21
CA ILE A 93 4.53 1.53 16.11
C ILE A 93 4.99 2.99 16.10
N ILE A 94 4.13 3.88 15.64
CA ILE A 94 4.44 5.31 15.54
C ILE A 94 3.87 6.01 16.76
N LEU A 95 4.73 6.60 17.57
CA LEU A 95 4.35 7.30 18.80
C LEU A 95 4.16 8.79 18.54
N GLU A 96 5.07 9.39 17.76
CA GLU A 96 5.06 10.80 17.38
C GLU A 96 5.53 10.95 15.93
N LEU A 97 4.86 11.83 15.19
CA LEU A 97 5.20 12.16 13.82
C LEU A 97 4.85 13.62 13.54
N THR A 98 5.54 14.21 12.57
CA THR A 98 5.28 15.55 12.05
C THR A 98 4.82 15.46 10.60
N VAL A 99 3.69 16.08 10.25
CA VAL A 99 3.21 16.15 8.87
C VAL A 99 4.02 17.21 8.13
N ILE A 100 4.74 16.79 7.08
CA ILE A 100 5.56 17.67 6.24
C ILE A 100 4.75 18.20 5.07
N ALA A 101 3.92 17.34 4.47
CA ALA A 101 3.01 17.72 3.40
C ALA A 101 1.69 16.95 3.52
N ASN A 102 0.56 17.63 3.32
CA ASN A 102 -0.74 17.00 3.34
C ASN A 102 -0.95 16.13 2.09
N GLY A 103 -1.80 15.11 2.23
CA GLY A 103 -2.11 14.19 1.15
C GLY A 103 -2.78 14.87 -0.05
N ALA A 104 -3.54 15.93 0.19
CA ALA A 104 -4.16 16.75 -0.85
C ALA A 104 -3.13 17.52 -1.71
N ASP A 105 -2.00 17.92 -1.12
CA ASP A 105 -0.94 18.66 -1.82
C ASP A 105 -0.08 17.72 -2.67
N VAL A 106 0.25 16.55 -2.13
CA VAL A 106 1.05 15.53 -2.82
C VAL A 106 0.25 14.85 -3.93
N GLY A 107 -1.01 14.48 -3.64
CA GLY A 107 -1.98 13.95 -4.60
C GLY A 107 -1.62 12.64 -5.31
N SER A 108 -0.43 12.08 -5.07
CA SER A 108 0.10 10.93 -5.83
C SER A 108 1.16 10.15 -5.04
N LYS A 109 1.41 8.91 -5.44
CA LYS A 109 2.48 8.10 -4.86
C LYS A 109 3.84 8.65 -5.31
N LEU A 110 4.64 9.16 -4.37
CA LEU A 110 6.04 9.49 -4.61
C LEU A 110 6.93 8.24 -4.68
N GLY A 111 7.79 8.18 -5.71
CA GLY A 111 8.76 7.11 -5.94
C GLY A 111 8.20 5.84 -6.58
N ASN A 112 9.05 4.83 -6.71
CA ASN A 112 8.72 3.50 -7.26
C ASN A 112 8.92 2.41 -6.20
N PRO A 113 8.16 2.44 -5.08
CA PRO A 113 8.36 1.49 -4.01
C PRO A 113 7.93 0.08 -4.41
N VAL A 114 8.80 -0.89 -4.11
CA VAL A 114 8.50 -2.32 -4.26
C VAL A 114 7.49 -2.70 -3.17
N MET A 115 6.33 -3.22 -3.58
CA MET A 115 5.35 -3.75 -2.63
C MET A 115 5.86 -5.04 -1.98
N PRO A 116 5.55 -5.29 -0.69
CA PRO A 116 5.87 -6.57 -0.07
C PRO A 116 5.12 -7.65 -0.84
N SER A 117 5.87 -8.41 -1.64
CA SER A 117 5.36 -9.42 -2.54
C SER A 117 4.75 -10.56 -1.73
N SER A 118 3.42 -10.59 -1.63
CA SER A 118 2.68 -11.84 -1.46
C SER A 118 2.70 -12.56 -2.81
N THR A 119 3.74 -13.35 -3.04
CA THR A 119 3.90 -14.36 -4.12
C THR A 119 3.46 -13.92 -5.53
N GLY A 120 4.45 -13.52 -6.34
CA GLY A 120 4.44 -13.73 -7.80
C GLY A 120 3.77 -12.67 -8.68
N ALA A 121 4.54 -11.68 -9.13
CA ALA A 121 4.60 -11.25 -10.54
C ALA A 121 5.66 -10.13 -10.70
N ALA A 122 6.68 -10.41 -11.52
CA ALA A 122 7.60 -9.45 -12.13
C ALA A 122 6.82 -8.44 -13.01
N ALA A 123 7.27 -7.26 -13.44
CA ALA A 123 8.57 -6.59 -13.56
C ALA A 123 8.29 -5.06 -13.74
N PRO A 124 9.29 -4.16 -13.65
CA PRO A 124 9.15 -2.79 -14.14
C PRO A 124 9.27 -2.77 -15.67
N SER A 125 8.28 -2.21 -16.37
CA SER A 125 8.43 -1.87 -17.78
C SER A 125 8.81 -0.39 -17.88
N ASP A 126 10.12 -0.15 -17.93
CA ASP A 126 10.71 1.04 -18.54
C ASP A 126 10.54 0.91 -20.07
N GLY A 127 10.14 1.99 -20.74
CA GLY A 127 9.96 1.96 -22.20
C GLY A 127 9.31 3.22 -22.77
N ASP A 128 10.05 4.32 -22.74
CA ASP A 128 9.84 5.48 -23.61
C ASP A 128 10.21 5.08 -25.05
N GLY A 129 9.36 5.37 -26.04
CA GLY A 129 9.64 5.01 -27.44
C GLY A 129 8.44 5.17 -28.38
N ALA A 130 8.35 6.34 -28.99
CA ALA A 130 7.39 6.70 -30.02
C ALA A 130 7.39 5.78 -31.26
N SER A 131 6.24 5.77 -31.96
CA SER A 131 6.05 5.67 -33.42
C SER A 131 5.28 4.45 -33.94
N ASN A 132 4.04 4.74 -34.33
CA ASN A 132 3.43 4.35 -35.60
C ASN A 132 3.21 2.85 -35.88
N ARG A 133 1.94 2.42 -35.87
CA ARG A 133 1.20 1.93 -37.06
C ARG A 133 -0.18 1.37 -36.69
N THR A 134 -1.23 1.97 -37.27
CA THR A 134 -2.48 1.31 -37.69
C THR A 134 -2.19 0.21 -38.73
N PRO A 135 -3.00 -0.87 -38.84
CA PRO A 135 -4.32 -0.87 -39.51
C PRO A 135 -5.44 -1.53 -38.67
N ALA A 136 -6.72 -1.13 -38.77
CA ALA A 136 -7.78 -1.62 -39.68
C ALA A 136 -7.98 -3.16 -39.56
N SER A 137 -9.17 -3.76 -39.41
CA SER A 137 -10.57 -3.39 -39.70
C SER A 137 -11.48 -4.48 -39.08
N SER A 138 -12.79 -4.22 -39.02
CA SER A 138 -13.87 -5.22 -39.15
C SER A 138 -14.08 -6.21 -37.98
N GLU A 139 -15.29 -6.65 -37.61
CA GLU A 139 -16.64 -6.46 -38.15
C GLU A 139 -17.63 -6.95 -37.08
N PHE A 140 -18.83 -6.39 -37.15
CA PHE A 140 -20.05 -6.83 -36.51
C PHE A 140 -20.54 -8.15 -37.14
N ALA A 141 -20.88 -9.17 -36.33
CA ALA A 141 -21.88 -10.24 -36.58
C ALA A 141 -21.78 -11.28 -35.44
N ALA A 142 -22.78 -11.43 -34.58
CA ALA A 142 -23.96 -12.26 -34.73
C ALA A 142 -23.71 -13.79 -34.67
N SER A 143 -24.35 -14.41 -33.66
CA SER A 143 -25.09 -15.68 -33.75
C SER A 143 -24.49 -16.98 -33.19
N VAL A 144 -25.43 -17.73 -32.59
CA VAL A 144 -25.58 -19.18 -32.37
C VAL A 144 -24.94 -19.92 -31.17
N LYS A 145 -25.85 -20.58 -30.44
CA LYS A 145 -25.74 -21.57 -29.34
C LYS A 145 -25.77 -23.02 -29.96
N PRO A 146 -25.91 -24.12 -29.17
CA PRO A 146 -24.98 -24.98 -28.42
C PRO A 146 -24.64 -26.32 -29.13
N PRO A 147 -23.94 -27.28 -28.48
CA PRO A 147 -24.58 -28.56 -28.07
C PRO A 147 -24.07 -29.01 -26.67
N GLY A 148 -24.58 -29.98 -25.91
CA GLY A 148 -25.57 -31.05 -26.09
C GLY A 148 -25.13 -32.27 -25.23
N GLY A 149 -26.01 -32.79 -24.36
CA GLY A 149 -25.92 -34.11 -23.68
C GLY A 149 -24.99 -34.19 -22.45
N ALA A 150 -25.27 -34.89 -21.35
CA ALA A 150 -26.23 -35.95 -21.09
C ALA A 150 -26.53 -36.12 -19.58
N GLN A 151 -27.83 -36.24 -19.27
CA GLN A 151 -28.51 -37.26 -18.44
C GLN A 151 -28.05 -37.57 -16.99
N PHE A 152 -28.87 -37.09 -16.03
CA PHE A 152 -29.64 -37.77 -14.94
C PHE A 152 -29.31 -39.24 -14.53
N PRO A 153 -29.66 -39.74 -13.31
CA PRO A 153 -30.82 -39.29 -12.52
C PRO A 153 -30.73 -39.32 -10.96
N THR A 154 -31.67 -38.55 -10.35
CA THR A 154 -32.51 -38.81 -9.15
C THR A 154 -31.88 -39.21 -7.81
N ARG A 155 -32.42 -38.87 -6.63
CA ARG A 155 -33.48 -37.98 -6.13
C ARG A 155 -33.51 -38.27 -4.62
N ASN A 156 -33.54 -37.21 -3.81
CA ASN A 156 -33.91 -37.21 -2.40
C ASN A 156 -35.18 -38.00 -2.08
N THR A 157 -35.23 -38.54 -0.87
CA THR A 157 -36.41 -38.76 0.00
C THR A 157 -35.87 -39.66 1.12
N GLN A 158 -36.14 -39.49 2.40
CA GLN A 158 -36.93 -38.62 3.26
C GLN A 158 -36.36 -38.86 4.67
#